data_AF-A0A1F8MP01-F1
#
_entry.id   AF-A0A1F8MP01-F1
#
_cell.length_a   1.000
_cell.length_b   1.000
_cell.length_c   1.000
_cell.angle_alpha   90.00
_cell.angle_beta   90.00
_cell.angle_gamma   90.00
#
_symmetry.space_group_name_H-M   'P 1'
#
loop_
_entity.id
_entity.type
_entity.pdbx_description
1 polymer ?
#
loop_
_entity_poly.entity_id
_entity_poly.type
_entity_poly.pdbx_seq_one_letter_code
_entity_poly.pdbx_strand_id
1 'polypeptide(L)'
;METKVRRLLEEALGKEQELAPEGGADFWAGKTVCWQMCHCPPSIKDECPATKHTFHPCWEIEGTYCKLQMNGPVATGTDTSICEMCRVHKKYGDNKPIQLKLLGKGIDVALNSRQGKKP
;
A
#
# COMPACT_ATOMS: atom_id res chain seq x y z
N MET A 1 27.59 16.15 -38.07
CA MET A 1 27.16 14.73 -38.07
C MET A 1 26.45 14.46 -36.74
N GLU A 2 25.17 14.84 -36.60
CA GLU A 2 24.54 14.97 -35.28
C GLU A 2 23.21 14.22 -35.11
N THR A 3 22.83 13.41 -36.11
CA THR A 3 21.57 12.66 -36.13
C THR A 3 21.46 11.61 -35.03
N LYS A 4 22.59 11.20 -34.42
CA LYS A 4 22.62 10.17 -33.37
C LYS A 4 22.32 10.73 -31.96
N VAL A 5 22.62 12.01 -31.70
CA VAL A 5 22.42 12.61 -30.37
C VAL A 5 20.95 12.92 -30.12
N ARG A 6 20.22 13.44 -31.12
CA ARG A 6 18.76 13.70 -31.00
C ARG A 6 17.96 12.43 -30.73
N ARG A 7 18.28 11.34 -31.45
CA ARG A 7 17.57 10.07 -31.35
C ARG A 7 17.66 9.42 -29.96
N LEU A 8 18.82 9.53 -29.30
CA LEU A 8 19.02 9.06 -27.93
C LEU A 8 18.26 9.89 -26.87
N LEU A 9 17.87 11.13 -27.17
CA LEU A 9 17.13 11.98 -26.24
C LEU A 9 15.63 11.67 -26.25
N GLU A 10 15.07 11.29 -27.40
CA GLU A 10 13.67 10.83 -27.52
C GLU A 10 13.48 9.44 -26.88
N GLU A 11 14.45 8.53 -27.00
CA GLU A 11 14.40 7.20 -26.36
C GLU A 11 14.45 7.25 -24.81
N ALA A 12 14.86 8.37 -24.22
CA ALA A 12 14.91 8.57 -22.76
C ALA A 12 13.59 9.03 -22.14
N LEU A 13 12.68 9.64 -22.92
CA LEU A 13 11.34 10.03 -22.44
C LEU A 13 10.33 8.86 -22.48
N GLY A 14 10.52 7.89 -23.36
CA GLY A 14 9.62 6.73 -23.54
C GLY A 14 9.70 5.64 -22.46
N LYS A 15 10.22 5.97 -21.26
CA LYS A 15 10.28 5.08 -20.09
C LYS A 15 9.73 5.74 -18.82
N GLU A 16 8.73 6.61 -18.98
CA GLU A 16 7.65 6.56 -18.01
C GLU A 16 7.13 5.13 -17.98
N GLN A 17 7.21 4.49 -16.81
CA GLN A 17 6.53 3.21 -16.62
C GLN A 17 5.06 3.47 -16.88
N GLU A 18 4.51 2.71 -17.82
CA GLU A 18 3.08 2.49 -17.96
C GLU A 18 2.58 1.85 -16.65
N LEU A 19 2.38 2.69 -15.62
CA LEU A 19 1.37 2.42 -14.61
C LEU A 19 0.08 2.39 -15.40
N ALA A 20 -0.33 1.17 -15.73
CA ALA A 20 -1.61 0.87 -16.35
C ALA A 20 -2.67 1.73 -15.65
N PRO A 21 -3.60 2.35 -16.42
CA PRO A 21 -4.56 3.28 -15.86
C PRO A 21 -5.21 2.70 -14.61
N GLU A 22 -5.27 3.48 -13.53
CA GLU A 22 -5.86 3.09 -12.24
C GLU A 22 -7.39 2.92 -12.38
N GLY A 23 -7.76 1.86 -13.10
CA GLY A 23 -9.11 1.42 -13.47
C GLY A 23 -9.23 -0.11 -13.34
N GLY A 24 -8.36 -0.72 -12.54
CA GLY A 24 -8.60 -2.06 -12.01
C GLY A 24 -9.82 -1.99 -11.09
N ALA A 25 -10.84 -2.80 -11.40
CA ALA A 25 -12.08 -2.83 -10.64
C ALA A 25 -11.82 -3.01 -9.13
N ASP A 26 -12.57 -2.29 -8.28
CA ASP A 26 -12.48 -2.42 -6.83
C ASP A 26 -12.49 -3.90 -6.43
N PHE A 27 -11.45 -4.36 -5.73
CA PHE A 27 -11.41 -5.73 -5.20
C PHE A 27 -12.65 -6.01 -4.32
N TRP A 28 -13.15 -4.96 -3.67
CA TRP A 28 -14.31 -4.99 -2.80
C TRP A 28 -15.67 -4.90 -3.51
N ALA A 29 -15.71 -4.81 -4.84
CA ALA A 29 -16.97 -4.81 -5.60
C ALA A 29 -17.79 -6.08 -5.27
N GLY A 30 -19.02 -5.87 -4.75
CA GLY A 30 -19.88 -6.95 -4.28
C GLY A 30 -19.41 -7.69 -3.02
N LYS A 31 -18.45 -7.13 -2.26
CA LYS A 31 -17.91 -7.72 -1.02
C LYS A 31 -18.04 -6.75 0.16
N THR A 32 -17.95 -7.28 1.38
CA THR A 32 -17.88 -6.44 2.58
C THR A 32 -16.43 -6.01 2.83
N VAL A 33 -16.15 -4.72 2.69
CA VAL A 33 -14.84 -4.08 2.96
C VAL A 33 -14.31 -4.38 4.36
N CYS A 34 -12.97 -4.37 4.52
CA CYS A 34 -12.32 -4.78 5.76
C CYS A 34 -12.70 -3.94 6.99
N TRP A 35 -12.96 -2.63 6.85
CA TRP A 35 -13.33 -1.77 7.99
C TRP A 35 -14.78 -1.98 8.45
N GLN A 36 -15.72 -2.27 7.54
CA GLN A 36 -17.06 -2.73 7.92
C GLN A 36 -16.99 -4.12 8.54
N MET A 37 -16.20 -5.02 7.92
CA MET A 37 -15.83 -6.34 8.44
C MET A 37 -15.40 -6.24 9.91
N CYS A 38 -14.29 -5.55 10.18
CA CYS A 38 -13.70 -5.49 11.51
C CYS A 38 -14.36 -4.53 12.51
N HIS A 39 -15.30 -3.68 12.09
CA HIS A 39 -15.85 -2.54 12.86
C HIS A 39 -14.77 -1.50 13.24
N CYS A 40 -13.89 -1.14 12.30
CA CYS A 40 -12.90 -0.09 12.53
C CYS A 40 -13.61 1.25 12.76
N PRO A 41 -13.26 2.02 13.81
CA PRO A 41 -13.88 3.31 14.09
C PRO A 41 -13.52 4.36 13.00
N PRO A 42 -14.30 5.44 12.86
CA PRO A 42 -14.16 6.39 11.75
C PRO A 42 -12.76 6.98 11.57
N SER A 43 -12.10 7.40 12.66
CA SER A 43 -10.74 7.96 12.62
C SER A 43 -9.75 6.99 11.98
N ILE A 44 -9.80 5.73 12.40
CA ILE A 44 -8.92 4.68 11.88
C ILE A 44 -9.25 4.33 10.42
N LYS A 45 -10.54 4.34 10.05
CA LYS A 45 -10.96 4.10 8.66
C LYS A 45 -10.39 5.18 7.72
N ASP A 46 -10.50 6.44 8.09
CA ASP A 46 -10.14 7.58 7.22
C ASP A 46 -8.62 7.61 6.94
N GLU A 47 -7.81 7.33 7.95
CA GLU A 47 -6.37 7.30 7.83
C GLU A 47 -5.84 6.03 7.13
N CYS A 48 -6.55 4.90 7.24
CA CYS A 48 -6.09 3.57 6.78
C CYS A 48 -5.89 3.47 5.24
N PRO A 49 -4.71 3.03 4.77
CA PRO A 49 -4.41 2.78 3.35
C PRO A 49 -5.40 1.86 2.63
N ALA A 50 -6.02 0.91 3.34
CA ALA A 50 -7.03 0.03 2.75
C ALA A 50 -8.27 0.76 2.23
N THR A 51 -8.60 1.93 2.79
CA THR A 51 -9.71 2.78 2.34
C THR A 51 -9.33 3.65 1.14
N LYS A 52 -8.04 3.94 0.97
CA LYS A 52 -7.48 4.73 -0.15
C LYS A 52 -7.12 3.87 -1.37
N HIS A 53 -6.85 2.59 -1.17
CA HIS A 53 -6.42 1.64 -2.21
C HIS A 53 -7.38 0.44 -2.30
N THR A 54 -8.65 0.71 -2.60
CA THR A 54 -9.74 -0.28 -2.69
C THR A 54 -9.58 -1.32 -3.81
N PHE A 55 -8.70 -1.05 -4.78
CA PHE A 55 -8.28 -2.00 -5.81
C PHE A 55 -7.45 -3.18 -5.26
N HIS A 56 -6.86 -3.06 -4.05
CA HIS A 56 -6.26 -4.19 -3.35
C HIS A 56 -7.07 -4.62 -2.12
N PRO A 57 -7.01 -5.91 -1.77
CA PRO A 57 -7.39 -6.36 -0.44
C PRO A 57 -6.42 -5.84 0.62
N CYS A 58 -6.91 -5.62 1.83
CA CYS A 58 -6.14 -5.01 2.92
C CYS A 58 -4.89 -5.78 3.33
N TRP A 59 -4.82 -7.09 3.10
CA TRP A 59 -3.65 -7.91 3.43
C TRP A 59 -2.48 -7.73 2.44
N GLU A 60 -2.73 -7.27 1.21
CA GLU A 60 -1.69 -7.00 0.20
C GLU A 60 -1.10 -5.57 0.28
N ILE A 61 -1.69 -4.70 1.10
CA ILE A 61 -1.28 -3.30 1.26
C ILE A 61 -0.40 -3.17 2.50
N GLU A 62 0.80 -2.59 2.38
CA GLU A 62 1.66 -2.30 3.52
C GLU A 62 1.03 -1.24 4.45
N GLY A 63 1.31 -1.31 5.76
CA GLY A 63 0.96 -0.23 6.69
C GLY A 63 -0.52 0.02 6.91
N THR A 64 -1.41 -0.92 6.54
CA THR A 64 -2.80 -0.89 7.02
C THR A 64 -2.83 -0.93 8.54
N TYR A 65 -3.72 -0.17 9.17
CA TYR A 65 -3.70 0.04 10.62
C TYR A 65 -3.63 -1.23 11.48
N CYS A 66 -4.29 -2.33 11.09
CA CYS A 66 -4.25 -3.60 11.81
C CYS A 66 -2.91 -4.37 11.72
N LYS A 67 -2.02 -4.00 10.78
CA LYS A 67 -0.65 -4.53 10.64
C LYS A 67 0.41 -3.60 11.24
N LEU A 68 0.03 -2.43 11.76
CA LEU A 68 1.00 -1.51 12.36
C LEU A 68 1.50 -2.08 13.69
N GLN A 69 2.79 -2.36 13.75
CA GLN A 69 3.51 -2.72 14.96
C GLN A 69 4.49 -1.60 15.32
N MET A 70 4.51 -1.17 16.58
CA MET A 70 5.46 -0.17 17.07
C MET A 70 6.71 -0.87 17.61
N ASN A 71 7.84 -0.70 16.91
CA ASN A 71 9.14 -1.21 17.29
C ASN A 71 10.02 -0.04 17.73
N GLY A 72 9.81 0.43 18.96
CA GLY A 72 10.43 1.65 19.48
C GLY A 72 9.92 2.90 18.73
N PRO A 73 10.79 3.75 18.16
CA PRO A 73 10.39 4.96 17.44
C PRO A 73 9.90 4.70 16.00
N VAL A 74 9.95 3.46 15.51
CA VAL A 74 9.57 3.08 14.14
C VAL A 74 8.27 2.27 14.19
N ALA A 75 7.25 2.65 13.40
CA ALA A 75 6.16 1.73 13.12
C ALA A 75 6.44 0.95 11.84
N THR A 76 6.26 -0.37 11.90
CA THR A 76 6.41 -1.28 10.76
C THR A 76 5.04 -1.77 10.32
N GLY A 77 4.79 -1.75 9.00
CA GLY A 77 3.51 -2.12 8.39
C GLY A 77 3.51 -3.45 7.63
N THR A 78 4.59 -4.22 7.76
CA THR A 78 4.92 -5.38 6.91
C THR A 78 4.58 -6.73 7.53
N ASP A 79 4.31 -6.81 8.84
CA ASP A 79 3.91 -8.08 9.48
C ASP A 79 2.52 -8.52 9.02
N THR A 80 2.45 -9.65 8.35
CA THR A 80 1.20 -10.23 7.83
C THR A 80 0.64 -11.33 8.72
N SER A 81 1.28 -11.68 9.84
CA SER A 81 0.85 -12.77 10.73
C SER A 81 -0.57 -12.55 11.29
N ILE A 82 -0.91 -11.30 11.60
CA ILE A 82 -2.27 -10.91 12.01
C ILE A 82 -3.33 -11.19 10.92
N CYS A 83 -2.95 -11.20 9.64
CA CYS A 83 -3.86 -11.48 8.54
C CYS A 83 -4.17 -12.99 8.42
N GLU A 84 -3.31 -13.89 8.87
CA GLU A 84 -3.57 -15.34 8.87
C GLU A 84 -4.79 -15.69 9.74
N MET A 85 -4.93 -15.02 10.88
CA MET A 85 -6.06 -15.18 11.79
C MET A 85 -7.26 -14.26 11.48
N CYS A 86 -7.08 -13.23 10.66
CA CYS A 86 -8.09 -12.21 10.37
C CYS A 86 -9.32 -12.75 9.64
N ARG A 87 -10.53 -12.44 10.16
CA ARG A 87 -11.82 -12.83 9.56
C ARG A 87 -12.00 -12.38 8.11
N VAL A 88 -11.42 -11.24 7.72
CA VAL A 88 -11.52 -10.70 6.36
C VAL A 88 -10.71 -11.55 5.38
N HIS A 89 -9.48 -11.92 5.75
CA HIS A 89 -8.62 -12.78 4.94
C HIS A 89 -9.16 -14.22 4.91
N LYS A 90 -9.64 -14.77 6.02
CA LYS A 90 -10.30 -16.08 6.05
C LYS A 90 -11.53 -16.18 5.14
N LYS A 91 -12.23 -15.06 4.89
CA LYS A 91 -13.41 -15.02 4.02
C LYS A 91 -13.09 -14.76 2.54
N TYR A 92 -12.02 -14.03 2.23
CA TYR A 92 -11.77 -13.51 0.87
C TYR A 92 -10.35 -13.77 0.33
N GLY A 93 -9.45 -14.34 1.13
CA GLY A 93 -8.05 -14.63 0.78
C GLY A 93 -7.83 -15.97 0.10
N ASP A 94 -8.86 -16.82 -0.01
CA ASP A 94 -8.85 -18.04 -0.84
C ASP A 94 -7.74 -19.05 -0.47
N ASN A 95 -7.30 -19.04 0.81
CA ASN A 95 -6.15 -19.77 1.34
C ASN A 95 -4.82 -19.52 0.60
N LYS A 96 -4.70 -18.41 -0.14
CA LYS A 96 -3.47 -18.02 -0.84
C LYS A 96 -2.44 -17.48 0.16
N PRO A 97 -1.13 -17.68 -0.10
CA PRO A 97 -0.08 -17.06 0.71
C PRO A 97 -0.17 -15.54 0.61
N ILE A 98 -0.17 -14.86 1.76
CA ILE A 98 -0.26 -13.40 1.82
C ILE A 98 1.04 -12.81 1.27
N GLN A 99 0.92 -11.93 0.28
CA GLN A 99 2.04 -11.22 -0.34
C GLN A 99 1.73 -9.72 -0.36
N LEU A 100 2.65 -8.91 0.16
CA LEU A 100 2.54 -7.45 0.04
C LEU A 100 2.85 -7.04 -1.40
N LYS A 101 1.92 -6.32 -2.02
CA LYS A 101 2.06 -5.78 -3.39
C LYS A 101 2.18 -4.26 -3.39
N LEU A 102 1.54 -3.59 -2.43
CA LEU A 102 1.54 -2.14 -2.34
C LEU A 102 2.43 -1.69 -1.17
N LEU A 103 3.73 -1.61 -1.44
CA LEU A 103 4.78 -1.13 -0.53
C LEU A 103 4.92 0.41 -0.65
N GLY A 104 5.36 1.08 0.41
CA GLY A 104 5.64 2.53 0.43
C GLY A 104 4.41 3.44 0.32
N LYS A 105 3.20 2.88 0.25
CA LYS A 105 1.92 3.61 0.34
C LYS A 105 1.19 3.35 1.67
N GLY A 106 1.90 2.83 2.67
CA GLY A 106 1.38 2.56 4.01
C GLY A 106 1.21 3.83 4.86
N ILE A 107 0.80 3.66 6.13
CA ILE A 107 0.90 4.73 7.12
C ILE A 107 2.39 4.93 7.44
N ASP A 108 2.99 5.95 6.84
CA ASP A 108 4.39 6.31 7.06
C ASP A 108 4.55 6.98 8.43
N VAL A 109 4.87 6.18 9.44
CA VAL A 109 5.22 6.66 10.78
C VAL A 109 6.73 6.87 10.86
N ALA A 110 7.30 7.59 9.88
CA ALA A 110 8.61 8.20 10.04
C ALA A 110 8.50 9.34 11.06
N LEU A 111 8.55 8.99 12.36
CA LEU A 111 8.71 9.94 13.45
C LEU A 111 10.09 10.61 13.35
N ASN A 112 10.17 11.62 12.48
CA ASN A 112 11.17 12.68 12.47
C ASN A 112 12.59 12.20 12.83
N SER A 113 13.23 11.45 11.91
CA SER A 113 14.70 11.42 11.84
C SER A 113 15.16 12.86 11.71
N ARG A 114 15.58 13.41 12.86
CA ARG A 114 15.77 14.84 13.12
C ARG A 114 16.39 15.54 11.92
N GLN A 115 15.79 16.67 11.53
CA GLN A 115 16.37 17.63 10.57
C GLN A 115 17.67 18.23 11.14
N GLY A 116 18.75 17.45 11.14
CA GLY A 116 20.10 17.86 11.47
C GLY A 116 20.74 18.50 10.24
N LYS A 117 20.27 19.68 9.84
CA LYS A 117 20.92 20.48 8.80
C LYS A 117 20.98 21.94 9.22
N LYS A 118 22.19 22.51 9.09
CA LYS A 118 22.57 23.93 9.27
C LYS A 118 22.91 24.31 10.74
N PRO A 119 23.87 25.22 11.02
CA PRO A 119 24.70 26.04 10.11
C PRO A 119 25.60 25.24 9.14
#